data_AF-A0A0F9U557-F1
#
_entry.id   AF-A0A0F9U557-F1
#
_cell.length_a   1.000
_cell.length_b   1.000
_cell.length_c   1.000
_cell.angle_alpha   90.00
_cell.angle_beta   90.00
_cell.angle_gamma   90.00
#
_symmetry.space_group_name_H-M   'P 1'
#
loop_
_entity.id
_entity.type
_entity.pdbx_description
1 polymer ?
#
loop_
_entity_poly.entity_id
_entity_poly.type
_entity_poly.pdbx_seq_one_letter_code
_entity_poly.pdbx_strand_id
1 'polypeptide(L)'
;MNSDALKMTSQIIASHSVGATVQVVLDRVFAQIKNGKYPLDTRLPSERALAAELGVARNTVREALDVLAARKVINRRPGSGSFVTYQSEQDEDAPATAVAYDTSPLDHLVVRGILEPEMVRLAVINMSPRDINDLEKLMSEIEAVRTDVADFIKCEENIYRKIAAGTRNPLLASCYNLAIESCRTSFRTALLRRHLTPKRILEYQQRYNALFNAIASRDVERAVEFIKLHLIEEQKLLLQNL
;
A
#
# COMPACT_ATOMS: atom_id res chain seq x y z
N MET A 1 24.38 -4.78 -19.90
CA MET A 1 23.69 -5.70 -18.97
C MET A 1 24.46 -5.67 -17.66
N ASN A 2 23.83 -5.15 -16.60
CA ASN A 2 24.53 -4.62 -15.43
C ASN A 2 24.96 -5.75 -14.46
N SER A 3 26.22 -5.72 -14.04
CA SER A 3 26.91 -6.75 -13.24
C SER A 3 26.30 -6.96 -11.84
N ASP A 4 25.46 -6.04 -11.37
CA ASP A 4 24.85 -6.09 -10.04
C ASP A 4 23.58 -6.96 -9.99
N ALA A 5 22.87 -7.15 -11.11
CA ALA A 5 21.71 -8.04 -11.19
C ALA A 5 22.10 -9.52 -11.05
N LEU A 6 23.28 -9.91 -11.56
CA LEU A 6 23.81 -11.26 -11.34
C LEU A 6 24.27 -11.45 -9.89
N LYS A 7 24.87 -10.43 -9.26
CA LYS A 7 25.33 -10.52 -7.85
C LYS A 7 24.17 -10.68 -6.88
N MET A 8 23.03 -10.02 -7.12
CA MET A 8 21.85 -10.15 -6.27
C MET A 8 21.17 -11.52 -6.45
N THR A 9 21.11 -12.04 -7.68
CA THR A 9 20.66 -13.41 -7.96
C THR A 9 21.55 -14.45 -7.26
N SER A 10 22.86 -14.20 -7.16
CA SER A 10 23.81 -15.10 -6.47
C SER A 10 23.81 -14.96 -4.94
N GLN A 11 23.46 -13.80 -4.36
CA GLN A 11 23.39 -13.62 -2.90
C GLN A 11 22.07 -14.08 -2.28
N ILE A 12 21.00 -14.23 -3.07
CA ILE A 12 19.69 -14.75 -2.61
C ILE A 12 19.70 -16.28 -2.39
N ILE A 13 20.70 -17.00 -2.90
CA ILE A 13 20.78 -18.47 -2.91
C ILE A 13 21.51 -19.05 -1.67
N ALA A 14 22.24 -18.23 -0.90
CA ALA A 14 23.36 -18.74 -0.10
C ALA A 14 23.09 -19.06 1.39
N SER A 15 21.85 -19.11 1.90
CA SER A 15 21.66 -19.26 3.37
C SER A 15 20.91 -20.51 3.87
N HIS A 16 20.46 -21.45 3.04
CA HIS A 16 20.05 -22.80 3.48
C HIS A 16 20.39 -23.81 2.37
N SER A 17 21.18 -24.86 2.67
CA SER A 17 21.47 -25.93 1.70
C SER A 17 20.24 -26.81 1.54
N VAL A 18 19.33 -26.38 0.68
CA VAL A 18 18.11 -27.10 0.33
C VAL A 18 18.45 -28.18 -0.70
N GLY A 19 17.85 -29.37 -0.59
CA GLY A 19 18.08 -30.46 -1.56
C GLY A 19 17.67 -30.06 -2.98
N ALA A 20 18.37 -30.56 -4.00
CA ALA A 20 18.19 -30.12 -5.41
C ALA A 20 16.72 -30.17 -5.88
N THR A 21 15.97 -31.22 -5.52
CA THR A 21 14.55 -31.34 -5.87
C THR A 21 13.68 -30.29 -5.18
N VAL A 22 13.99 -29.93 -3.94
CA VAL A 22 13.26 -28.89 -3.20
C VAL A 22 13.56 -27.51 -3.81
N GLN A 23 14.80 -27.27 -4.23
CA GLN A 23 15.17 -26.03 -4.95
C GLN A 23 14.37 -25.87 -6.26
N VAL A 24 14.23 -26.95 -7.05
CA VAL A 24 13.40 -26.94 -8.27
C VAL A 24 11.93 -26.62 -7.98
N VAL A 25 11.38 -27.17 -6.90
CA VAL A 25 9.99 -26.89 -6.49
C VAL A 25 9.84 -25.43 -6.05
N LEU A 26 10.79 -24.93 -5.26
CA LEU A 26 10.84 -23.53 -4.83
C LEU A 26 10.84 -22.58 -6.03
N ASP A 27 11.75 -22.80 -6.98
CA ASP A 27 11.91 -21.94 -8.15
C ASP A 27 10.66 -21.94 -9.04
N ARG A 28 10.03 -23.11 -9.24
CA ARG A 28 8.79 -23.22 -10.02
C ARG A 28 7.62 -22.51 -9.36
N VAL A 29 7.41 -22.72 -8.05
CA VAL A 29 6.31 -22.08 -7.33
C VAL A 29 6.54 -20.57 -7.26
N PHE A 30 7.78 -20.13 -7.02
CA PHE A 30 8.12 -18.71 -7.02
C PHE A 30 7.91 -18.06 -8.40
N ALA A 31 8.30 -18.72 -9.49
CA ALA A 31 8.07 -18.21 -10.84
C ALA A 31 6.56 -18.06 -11.16
N GLN A 32 5.73 -18.99 -10.69
CA GLN A 32 4.27 -18.91 -10.81
C GLN A 32 3.65 -17.79 -9.95
N ILE A 33 4.27 -17.47 -8.82
CA ILE A 33 3.86 -16.31 -8.02
C ILE A 33 4.28 -15.02 -8.74
N LYS A 34 5.54 -14.94 -9.22
CA LYS A 34 6.09 -13.76 -9.92
C LYS A 34 5.36 -13.43 -11.22
N ASN A 35 4.91 -14.44 -11.96
CA ASN A 35 4.19 -14.24 -13.23
C ASN A 35 2.68 -13.98 -13.06
N GLY A 36 2.19 -13.87 -11.82
CA GLY A 36 0.79 -13.55 -11.53
C GLY A 36 -0.19 -14.72 -11.64
N LYS A 37 0.27 -15.97 -11.84
CA LYS A 37 -0.62 -17.16 -11.77
C LYS A 37 -1.27 -17.28 -10.40
N TYR A 38 -0.57 -16.87 -9.35
CA TYR A 38 -1.11 -16.71 -8.00
C TYR A 38 -0.96 -15.25 -7.55
N PRO A 39 -2.01 -14.43 -7.70
CA PRO A 39 -1.98 -13.04 -7.25
C PRO A 39 -1.80 -12.91 -5.72
N LEU A 40 -1.42 -11.71 -5.27
CA LEU A 40 -1.35 -11.37 -3.84
C LEU A 40 -2.65 -11.75 -3.11
N ASP A 41 -2.53 -12.23 -1.88
CA ASP A 41 -3.62 -12.71 -1.01
C ASP A 41 -4.45 -13.88 -1.54
N THR A 42 -4.08 -14.46 -2.68
CA THR A 42 -4.73 -15.68 -3.17
C THR A 42 -4.14 -16.92 -2.50
N ARG A 43 -5.00 -17.93 -2.34
CA ARG A 43 -4.62 -19.21 -1.74
C ARG A 43 -3.89 -20.06 -2.77
N LEU A 44 -2.68 -20.50 -2.43
CA LEU A 44 -1.97 -21.52 -3.20
C LEU A 44 -2.73 -22.86 -3.16
N PRO A 45 -2.59 -23.71 -4.20
CA PRO A 45 -3.12 -25.06 -4.15
C PRO A 45 -2.54 -25.80 -2.93
N SER A 46 -3.30 -26.76 -2.39
CA SER A 46 -2.85 -27.54 -1.24
C SER A 46 -1.52 -28.25 -1.53
N GLU A 47 -0.73 -28.56 -0.50
CA GLU A 47 0.54 -29.33 -0.64
C GLU A 47 0.34 -30.60 -1.48
N ARG A 48 -0.80 -31.28 -1.33
CA ARG A 48 -1.15 -32.48 -2.09
C ARG A 48 -1.41 -32.19 -3.57
N ALA A 49 -2.07 -31.08 -3.87
CA ALA A 49 -2.34 -30.66 -5.24
C ALA A 49 -1.06 -30.19 -5.95
N LEU A 50 -0.23 -29.40 -5.28
CA LEU A 50 1.08 -28.98 -5.80
C LEU A 50 2.01 -30.19 -6.00
N ALA A 51 2.00 -31.18 -5.10
CA ALA A 51 2.78 -32.40 -5.25
C ALA A 51 2.37 -33.20 -6.49
N ALA A 52 1.06 -33.30 -6.75
CA ALA A 52 0.53 -33.95 -7.94
C ALA A 52 0.86 -33.16 -9.23
N GLU A 53 0.73 -31.82 -9.21
CA GLU A 53 1.05 -30.94 -10.34
C GLU A 53 2.55 -31.01 -10.70
N LEU A 54 3.42 -31.05 -9.69
CA LEU A 54 4.86 -30.97 -9.87
C LEU A 54 5.56 -32.34 -9.96
N GLY A 55 4.82 -33.44 -9.72
CA GLY A 55 5.35 -34.80 -9.80
C GLY A 55 6.37 -35.14 -8.70
N VAL A 56 6.20 -34.59 -7.50
CA VAL A 56 7.15 -34.73 -6.38
C VAL A 56 6.46 -35.21 -5.10
N ALA A 57 7.26 -35.66 -4.12
CA ALA A 57 6.73 -36.03 -2.81
C ALA A 57 6.16 -34.80 -2.06
N ARG A 58 5.09 -35.02 -1.28
CA ARG A 58 4.43 -33.97 -0.49
C ARG A 58 5.39 -33.26 0.49
N ASN A 59 6.32 -34.00 1.10
CA ASN A 59 7.30 -33.43 2.02
C ASN A 59 8.25 -32.45 1.31
N THR A 60 8.63 -32.73 0.05
CA THR A 60 9.45 -31.83 -0.78
C THR A 60 8.72 -30.51 -1.06
N VAL A 61 7.41 -30.57 -1.33
CA VAL A 61 6.58 -29.36 -1.50
C VAL A 61 6.47 -28.59 -0.18
N ARG A 62 6.27 -29.29 0.94
CA ARG A 62 6.22 -28.65 2.25
C ARG A 62 7.52 -27.90 2.54
N GLU A 63 8.67 -28.53 2.37
CA GLU A 63 9.98 -27.88 2.58
C GLU A 63 10.15 -26.66 1.68
N ALA A 64 9.79 -26.74 0.40
CA ALA A 64 9.86 -25.59 -0.50
C ALA A 64 8.94 -24.44 -0.04
N LEU A 65 7.71 -24.76 0.36
CA LEU A 65 6.77 -23.78 0.91
C LEU A 65 7.24 -23.21 2.25
N ASP A 66 7.99 -23.97 3.07
CA ASP A 66 8.57 -23.49 4.33
C ASP A 66 9.64 -22.44 4.04
N VAL A 67 10.49 -22.69 3.04
CA VAL A 67 11.48 -21.70 2.60
C VAL A 67 10.81 -20.46 2.01
N LEU A 68 9.76 -20.61 1.21
CA LEU A 68 8.99 -19.46 0.70
C LEU A 68 8.30 -18.67 1.82
N ALA A 69 7.80 -19.35 2.86
CA ALA A 69 7.21 -18.71 4.03
C ALA A 69 8.26 -17.96 4.86
N ALA A 70 9.43 -18.56 5.09
CA ALA A 70 10.57 -17.92 5.74
C ALA A 70 11.05 -16.67 4.98
N ARG A 71 10.92 -16.68 3.65
CA ARG A 71 11.23 -15.55 2.77
C ARG A 71 10.09 -14.54 2.60
N LYS A 72 8.98 -14.69 3.35
CA LYS A 72 7.78 -13.84 3.26
C LYS A 72 7.19 -13.75 1.85
N VAL A 73 7.42 -14.74 1.00
CA VAL A 73 6.77 -14.86 -0.32
C VAL A 73 5.35 -15.37 -0.15
N ILE A 74 5.11 -16.17 0.88
CA ILE A 74 3.79 -16.69 1.27
C ILE A 74 3.61 -16.61 2.78
N ASN A 75 2.36 -16.68 3.25
CA ASN A 75 2.01 -16.85 4.66
C ASN A 75 1.19 -18.14 4.86
N ARG A 76 1.54 -18.93 5.89
CA ARG A 76 0.82 -20.16 6.25
C ARG A 76 -0.20 -19.85 7.34
N ARG A 77 -1.47 -20.14 7.05
CA ARG A 77 -2.57 -20.04 8.01
C ARG A 77 -2.97 -21.46 8.44
N PRO A 78 -2.72 -21.88 9.69
CA PRO A 78 -3.11 -23.20 10.18
C PRO A 78 -4.59 -23.47 9.89
N GLY A 79 -4.90 -24.63 9.28
CA GLY A 79 -6.27 -24.99 8.87
C GLY A 79 -6.80 -24.28 7.62
N SER A 80 -6.22 -23.16 7.19
CA SER A 80 -6.73 -22.36 6.05
C SER A 80 -5.86 -22.40 4.79
N GLY A 81 -4.61 -22.86 4.86
CA GLY A 81 -3.72 -23.04 3.69
C GLY A 81 -2.58 -22.02 3.61
N SER A 82 -1.91 -21.96 2.45
CA SER A 82 -0.83 -21.00 2.18
C SER A 82 -1.33 -19.90 1.25
N PHE A 83 -1.01 -18.65 1.56
CA PHE A 83 -1.47 -17.46 0.85
C PHE A 83 -0.28 -16.67 0.32
N VAL A 84 -0.37 -16.12 -0.89
CA VAL A 84 0.72 -15.33 -1.48
C VAL A 84 0.84 -13.98 -0.78
N THR A 85 2.05 -13.61 -0.39
CA THR A 85 2.41 -12.31 0.20
C THR A 85 3.44 -11.54 -0.63
N TYR A 86 4.00 -12.18 -1.67
CA TYR A 86 4.94 -11.56 -2.60
C TYR A 86 4.23 -10.55 -3.52
N GLN A 87 4.86 -9.39 -3.68
CA GLN A 87 4.50 -8.36 -4.66
C GLN A 87 5.59 -8.32 -5.73
N SER A 88 5.20 -8.25 -7.00
CA SER A 88 6.13 -8.20 -8.14
C SER A 88 6.91 -6.89 -8.13
N GLU A 89 8.20 -6.94 -8.47
CA GLU A 89 9.10 -5.81 -8.66
C GLU A 89 8.66 -4.83 -9.77
N GLN A 90 7.48 -5.02 -10.41
CA GLN A 90 6.88 -3.98 -11.24
C GLN A 90 6.14 -2.90 -10.43
N ASP A 91 5.99 -3.09 -9.12
CA ASP A 91 5.54 -2.09 -8.15
C ASP A 91 6.74 -1.32 -7.55
N GLU A 92 7.73 -0.95 -8.38
CA GLU A 92 8.86 -0.09 -7.97
C GLU A 92 8.30 1.29 -7.55
N ASP A 93 8.13 1.51 -6.25
CA ASP A 93 8.66 2.68 -5.56
C ASP A 93 8.43 2.53 -4.05
N ALA A 94 9.53 2.20 -3.37
CA ALA A 94 9.77 2.09 -1.93
C ALA A 94 9.76 0.66 -1.34
N PRO A 95 10.83 0.22 -0.65
CA PRO A 95 10.77 -0.94 0.22
C PRO A 95 9.79 -0.62 1.35
N ALA A 96 8.66 -1.32 1.38
CA ALA A 96 7.75 -1.27 2.52
C ALA A 96 8.56 -1.53 3.80
N THR A 97 8.70 -0.51 4.65
CA THR A 97 9.45 -0.62 5.91
C THR A 97 8.84 -1.70 6.79
N ALA A 98 9.59 -2.30 7.73
CA ALA A 98 9.03 -3.32 8.63
C ALA A 98 7.73 -2.85 9.32
N VAL A 99 7.63 -1.54 9.60
CA VAL A 99 6.45 -0.87 10.14
C VAL A 99 5.23 -1.02 9.23
N ALA A 100 5.40 -0.98 7.90
CA ALA A 100 4.32 -1.14 6.94
C ALA A 100 3.62 -2.51 7.02
N TYR A 101 4.37 -3.57 7.35
CA TYR A 101 3.82 -4.93 7.46
C TYR A 101 3.05 -5.17 8.76
N ASP A 102 3.41 -4.47 9.84
CA ASP A 102 2.83 -4.67 11.17
C ASP A 102 1.72 -3.64 11.50
N THR A 103 1.52 -2.62 10.66
CA THR A 103 0.52 -1.56 10.91
C THR A 103 -0.88 -2.03 10.53
N SER A 104 -1.80 -2.08 11.50
CA SER A 104 -3.21 -2.34 11.22
C SER A 104 -3.90 -1.10 10.62
N PRO A 105 -5.02 -1.27 9.90
CA PRO A 105 -5.80 -0.13 9.37
C PRO A 105 -6.27 0.86 10.45
N LEU A 106 -6.55 0.37 11.66
CA LEU A 106 -6.93 1.21 12.79
C LEU A 106 -5.73 2.01 13.30
N ASP A 107 -4.56 1.37 13.44
CA ASP A 107 -3.33 2.06 13.85
C ASP A 107 -2.95 3.15 12.84
N HIS A 108 -3.08 2.85 11.55
CA HIS A 108 -2.87 3.81 10.48
C HIS A 108 -3.80 5.02 10.59
N LEU A 109 -5.09 4.77 10.83
CA LEU A 109 -6.09 5.83 10.99
C LEU A 109 -5.82 6.69 12.23
N VAL A 110 -5.36 6.08 13.33
CA VAL A 110 -4.95 6.82 14.54
C VAL A 110 -3.79 7.75 14.23
N VAL A 111 -2.75 7.28 13.52
CA VAL A 111 -1.62 8.12 13.12
C VAL A 111 -2.08 9.27 12.22
N ARG A 112 -2.96 9.01 11.26
CA ARG A 112 -3.55 10.07 10.41
C ARG A 112 -4.34 11.08 11.23
N GLY A 113 -5.12 10.64 12.21
CA GLY A 113 -5.84 11.50 13.15
C GLY A 113 -4.96 12.43 13.98
N ILE A 114 -3.71 12.02 14.25
CA ILE A 114 -2.72 12.84 14.96
C ILE A 114 -2.03 13.81 13.99
N LEU A 115 -1.61 13.31 12.82
CA LEU A 115 -0.75 14.06 11.91
C LEU A 115 -1.52 15.01 10.99
N GLU A 116 -2.59 14.55 10.33
CA GLU A 116 -3.24 15.30 9.24
C GLU A 116 -3.87 16.63 9.68
N PRO A 117 -4.54 16.74 10.85
CA PRO A 117 -5.09 18.02 11.29
C PRO A 117 -4.00 19.08 11.52
N GLU A 118 -2.88 18.72 12.16
CA GLU A 118 -1.77 19.65 12.38
C GLU A 118 -1.00 19.93 11.08
N MET A 119 -0.87 18.92 10.23
CA MET A 119 -0.26 19.05 8.91
C MET A 119 -1.02 20.05 8.04
N VAL A 120 -2.35 19.94 7.94
CA VAL A 120 -3.14 20.90 7.16
C VAL A 120 -3.09 22.29 7.79
N ARG A 121 -3.17 22.40 9.12
CA ARG A 121 -3.04 23.67 9.84
C ARG A 121 -1.75 24.40 9.48
N LEU A 122 -0.62 23.69 9.52
CA LEU A 122 0.70 24.22 9.16
C LEU A 122 0.82 24.54 7.67
N ALA A 123 0.28 23.68 6.80
CA ALA A 123 0.29 23.91 5.36
C ALA A 123 -0.48 25.19 4.98
N VAL A 124 -1.66 25.41 5.57
CA VAL A 124 -2.45 26.63 5.36
C VAL A 124 -1.66 27.88 5.73
N ILE A 125 -0.82 27.83 6.77
CA ILE A 125 0.00 28.97 7.19
C ILE A 125 1.23 29.15 6.28
N ASN A 126 1.90 28.05 5.91
CA ASN A 126 3.26 28.08 5.36
C ASN A 126 3.36 27.90 3.83
N MET A 127 2.31 27.41 3.16
CA MET A 127 2.34 27.23 1.71
C MET A 127 2.55 28.58 1.01
N SER A 128 3.42 28.61 0.00
CA SER A 128 3.57 29.78 -0.87
C SER A 128 2.44 29.84 -1.92
N PRO A 129 2.22 30.97 -2.61
CA PRO A 129 1.30 31.02 -3.74
C PRO A 129 1.62 29.98 -4.82
N ARG A 130 2.91 29.70 -5.05
CA ARG A 130 3.35 28.63 -5.95
C ARG A 130 2.91 27.24 -5.46
N ASP A 131 3.02 26.98 -4.15
CA ASP A 131 2.58 25.70 -3.58
C ASP A 131 1.07 25.49 -3.73
N ILE A 132 0.28 26.55 -3.56
CA ILE A 132 -1.17 26.52 -3.74
C ILE A 132 -1.52 26.26 -5.22
N ASN A 133 -0.85 26.92 -6.15
CA ASN A 133 -1.05 26.67 -7.58
C ASN A 133 -0.63 25.24 -8.00
N ASP A 134 0.41 24.68 -7.40
CA ASP A 134 0.78 23.29 -7.62
C ASP A 134 -0.24 22.32 -7.00
N LEU A 135 -0.81 22.67 -5.84
CA LEU A 135 -1.88 21.89 -5.21
C LEU A 135 -3.16 21.91 -6.07
N GLU A 136 -3.49 23.05 -6.67
CA GLU A 136 -4.64 23.20 -7.59
C GLU A 136 -4.55 22.21 -8.76
N LYS A 137 -3.35 22.03 -9.34
CA LYS A 137 -3.15 21.04 -10.41
C LYS A 137 -3.45 19.62 -9.95
N LEU A 138 -3.01 19.25 -8.75
CA LEU A 138 -3.32 17.94 -8.16
C LEU A 138 -4.82 17.77 -7.89
N MET A 139 -5.52 18.86 -7.55
CA MET A 139 -6.99 18.85 -7.43
C MET A 139 -7.65 18.60 -8.78
N SER A 140 -7.17 19.24 -9.86
CA SER A 140 -7.68 18.96 -11.21
C SER A 140 -7.41 17.51 -11.66
N GLU A 141 -6.28 16.92 -11.26
CA GLU A 141 -5.97 15.52 -11.55
C GLU A 141 -6.96 14.57 -10.85
N ILE A 142 -7.23 14.75 -9.55
CA ILE A 142 -8.19 13.89 -8.85
C ILE A 142 -9.62 14.09 -9.36
N GLU A 143 -10.00 15.31 -9.77
CA GLU A 143 -11.29 15.62 -10.39
C GLU A 143 -11.48 14.95 -11.76
N ALA A 144 -10.39 14.68 -12.48
CA ALA A 144 -10.46 14.01 -13.79
C ALA A 144 -10.73 12.51 -13.67
N VAL A 145 -10.50 11.91 -12.49
CA VAL A 145 -10.74 10.48 -12.26
C VAL A 145 -12.25 10.18 -12.31
N ARG A 146 -12.65 9.12 -13.02
CA ARG A 146 -14.07 8.75 -13.19
C ARG A 146 -14.39 7.39 -12.56
N THR A 147 -13.57 6.39 -12.86
CA THR A 147 -13.85 5.00 -12.48
C THR A 147 -12.65 4.24 -11.96
N ASP A 148 -11.42 4.72 -12.20
CA ASP A 148 -10.21 4.01 -11.78
C ASP A 148 -9.90 4.33 -10.31
N VAL A 149 -10.06 3.31 -9.46
CA VAL A 149 -9.79 3.43 -8.03
C VAL A 149 -8.29 3.57 -7.73
N ALA A 150 -7.43 2.91 -8.49
CA ALA A 150 -5.99 2.99 -8.28
C ALA A 150 -5.49 4.41 -8.58
N ASP A 151 -5.98 5.01 -9.67
CA ASP A 151 -5.66 6.40 -10.00
C ASP A 151 -6.21 7.37 -8.95
N PHE A 152 -7.43 7.16 -8.46
CA PHE A 152 -8.01 7.98 -7.39
C PHE A 152 -7.13 7.97 -6.13
N ILE A 153 -6.73 6.78 -5.66
CA ILE A 153 -5.88 6.62 -4.48
C ILE A 153 -4.52 7.30 -4.69
N LYS A 154 -3.92 7.13 -5.87
CA LYS A 154 -2.65 7.77 -6.21
C LYS A 154 -2.74 9.30 -6.19
N CYS A 155 -3.84 9.85 -6.73
CA CYS A 155 -4.07 11.30 -6.71
C CYS A 155 -4.28 11.81 -5.27
N GLU A 156 -5.07 11.09 -4.47
CA GLU A 156 -5.25 11.39 -3.04
C GLU A 156 -3.90 11.42 -2.29
N GLU A 157 -3.08 10.39 -2.45
CA GLU A 157 -1.74 10.34 -1.83
C GLU A 157 -0.89 11.55 -2.23
N ASN A 158 -0.90 11.93 -3.50
CA ASN A 158 -0.13 13.07 -4.00
C ASN A 158 -0.61 14.41 -3.40
N ILE A 159 -1.93 14.59 -3.24
CA ILE A 159 -2.51 15.76 -2.56
C ILE A 159 -1.97 15.85 -1.13
N TYR A 160 -2.06 14.77 -0.36
CA TYR A 160 -1.60 14.80 1.03
C TYR A 160 -0.07 14.93 1.15
N ARG A 161 0.72 14.35 0.23
CA ARG A 161 2.18 14.62 0.15
C ARG A 161 2.47 16.10 -0.08
N LYS A 162 1.72 16.76 -0.96
CA LYS A 162 1.88 18.20 -1.21
C LYS A 162 1.50 19.01 0.03
N ILE A 163 0.43 18.64 0.74
CA ILE A 163 0.05 19.25 2.02
C ILE A 163 1.18 19.07 3.05
N ALA A 164 1.72 17.86 3.18
CA ALA A 164 2.83 17.55 4.08
C ALA A 164 4.08 18.39 3.79
N ALA A 165 4.48 18.49 2.52
CA ALA A 165 5.59 19.35 2.09
C ALA A 165 5.30 20.84 2.36
N GLY A 166 4.04 21.25 2.18
CA GLY A 166 3.57 22.62 2.42
C GLY A 166 3.67 23.06 3.88
N THR A 167 3.83 22.13 4.83
CA THR A 167 4.10 22.47 6.24
C THR A 167 5.44 23.18 6.44
N ARG A 168 6.36 23.09 5.46
CA ARG A 168 7.76 23.55 5.54
C ARG A 168 8.54 22.88 6.68
N ASN A 169 8.11 21.70 7.11
CA ASN A 169 8.80 20.85 8.08
C ASN A 169 9.18 19.51 7.43
N PRO A 170 10.45 19.33 6.98
CA PRO A 170 10.89 18.11 6.30
C PRO A 170 10.75 16.84 7.15
N LEU A 171 10.88 16.94 8.47
CA LEU A 171 10.72 15.81 9.38
C LEU A 171 9.25 15.36 9.42
N LEU A 172 8.32 16.29 9.57
CA LEU A 172 6.88 16.00 9.54
C LEU A 172 6.47 15.39 8.19
N ALA A 173 6.96 15.94 7.09
CA ALA A 173 6.70 15.40 5.76
C ALA A 173 7.24 13.97 5.60
N SER A 174 8.43 13.69 6.13
CA SER A 174 9.02 12.35 6.11
C SER A 174 8.24 11.35 6.96
N CYS A 175 7.81 11.74 8.16
CA CYS A 175 6.96 10.91 9.01
C CYS A 175 5.63 10.58 8.34
N TYR A 176 5.03 11.56 7.65
CA TYR A 176 3.77 11.34 6.94
C TYR A 176 3.95 10.48 5.68
N ASN A 177 5.07 10.61 4.96
CA ASN A 177 5.40 9.70 3.86
C ASN A 177 5.49 8.24 4.32
N LEU A 178 6.06 7.98 5.50
CA LEU A 178 6.06 6.64 6.10
C LEU A 178 4.64 6.13 6.38
N ALA A 179 3.73 7.01 6.79
CA ALA A 179 2.32 6.66 6.97
C ALA A 179 1.64 6.33 5.62
N ILE A 180 1.97 7.04 4.54
CA ILE A 180 1.46 6.70 3.19
C ILE A 180 2.01 5.33 2.76
N GLU A 181 3.31 5.09 2.92
CA GLU A 181 3.96 3.83 2.53
C GLU A 181 3.44 2.64 3.35
N SER A 182 3.19 2.83 4.64
CA SER A 182 2.55 1.79 5.47
C SER A 182 1.13 1.47 5.02
N CYS A 183 0.46 2.43 4.38
CA CYS A 183 -0.87 2.24 3.81
C CYS A 183 -0.87 1.47 2.50
N ARG A 184 0.12 1.70 1.62
CA ARG A 184 0.18 1.10 0.26
C ARG A 184 0.22 -0.43 0.28
N THR A 185 0.71 -1.00 1.37
CA THR A 185 0.83 -2.46 1.59
C THR A 185 -0.41 -3.06 2.27
N SER A 186 -1.44 -2.26 2.59
CA SER A 186 -2.46 -2.60 3.60
C SER A 186 -3.90 -2.72 3.10
N PHE A 187 -4.75 -3.25 3.99
CA PHE A 187 -6.21 -3.43 3.88
C PHE A 187 -6.98 -2.17 3.48
N ARG A 188 -6.44 -0.94 3.65
CA ARG A 188 -7.11 0.30 3.20
C ARG A 188 -7.32 0.32 1.69
N THR A 189 -6.32 -0.04 0.88
CA THR A 189 -6.44 -0.08 -0.58
C THR A 189 -7.50 -1.09 -1.03
N ALA A 190 -7.57 -2.24 -0.38
CA ALA A 190 -8.60 -3.25 -0.64
C ALA A 190 -10.00 -2.78 -0.21
N LEU A 191 -10.12 -2.14 0.94
CA LEU A 191 -11.37 -1.57 1.43
C LEU A 191 -11.87 -0.47 0.49
N LEU A 192 -11.00 0.46 0.11
CA LEU A 192 -11.30 1.55 -0.82
C LEU A 192 -11.72 1.00 -2.18
N ARG A 193 -11.02 -0.01 -2.73
CA ARG A 193 -11.46 -0.71 -3.96
C ARG A 193 -12.85 -1.33 -3.85
N ARG A 194 -13.26 -1.82 -2.67
CA ARG A 194 -14.59 -2.38 -2.46
C ARG A 194 -15.69 -1.31 -2.35
N HIS A 195 -15.32 -0.09 -1.95
CA HIS A 195 -16.26 0.94 -1.50
C HIS A 195 -16.28 2.21 -2.35
N LEU A 196 -15.25 2.49 -3.15
CA LEU A 196 -15.18 3.58 -4.11
C LEU A 196 -16.01 3.24 -5.36
N THR A 197 -17.32 3.42 -5.21
CA THR A 197 -18.23 3.48 -6.36
C THR A 197 -18.04 4.81 -7.10
N PRO A 198 -18.42 4.92 -8.39
CA PRO A 198 -18.37 6.20 -9.12
C PRO A 198 -19.09 7.34 -8.40
N LYS A 199 -20.21 7.03 -7.72
CA LYS A 199 -20.92 8.02 -6.89
C LYS A 199 -20.07 8.53 -5.73
N ARG A 200 -19.39 7.63 -5.01
CA ARG A 200 -18.51 8.01 -3.90
C ARG A 200 -17.27 8.77 -4.37
N ILE A 201 -16.69 8.40 -5.52
CA ILE A 201 -15.60 9.16 -6.15
C ILE A 201 -16.02 10.61 -6.35
N LEU A 202 -17.22 10.83 -6.91
CA LEU A 202 -17.75 12.18 -7.10
C LEU A 202 -17.98 12.94 -5.78
N GLU A 203 -18.49 12.27 -4.75
CA GLU A 203 -18.65 12.85 -3.41
C GLU A 203 -17.30 13.27 -2.80
N TYR A 204 -16.25 12.45 -2.95
CA TYR A 204 -14.90 12.82 -2.51
C TYR A 204 -14.33 13.99 -3.30
N GLN A 205 -14.50 14.02 -4.62
CA GLN A 205 -14.01 15.13 -5.46
C GLN A 205 -14.62 16.48 -5.04
N GLN A 206 -15.94 16.51 -4.83
CA GLN A 206 -16.62 17.72 -4.34
C GLN A 206 -16.08 18.17 -2.98
N ARG A 207 -15.71 17.22 -2.13
CA ARG A 207 -15.12 17.49 -0.82
C ARG A 207 -13.70 18.03 -0.92
N TYR A 208 -12.84 17.46 -1.77
CA TYR A 208 -11.48 17.97 -1.95
C TYR A 208 -11.45 19.43 -2.45
N ASN A 209 -12.46 19.85 -3.23
CA ASN A 209 -12.60 21.26 -3.59
C ASN A 209 -12.85 22.16 -2.38
N ALA A 210 -13.65 21.70 -1.40
CA ALA A 210 -13.85 22.45 -0.16
C ALA A 210 -12.53 22.58 0.64
N LEU A 211 -11.73 21.51 0.70
CA LEU A 211 -10.41 21.54 1.33
C LEU A 211 -9.47 22.52 0.61
N PHE A 212 -9.39 22.44 -0.72
CA PHE A 212 -8.56 23.34 -1.51
C PHE A 212 -8.95 24.80 -1.27
N ASN A 213 -10.25 25.12 -1.34
CA ASN A 213 -10.74 26.48 -1.12
C ASN A 213 -10.37 26.99 0.28
N ALA A 214 -10.46 26.15 1.31
CA ALA A 214 -10.03 26.52 2.65
C ALA A 214 -8.52 26.83 2.71
N ILE A 215 -7.68 25.99 2.08
CA ILE A 215 -6.23 26.24 1.99
C ILE A 215 -5.92 27.52 1.20
N ALA A 216 -6.55 27.73 0.04
CA ALA A 216 -6.31 28.88 -0.83
C ALA A 216 -6.72 30.21 -0.17
N SER A 217 -7.84 30.19 0.57
CA SER A 217 -8.36 31.35 1.33
C SER A 217 -7.71 31.54 2.69
N ARG A 218 -6.72 30.70 3.06
CA ARG A 218 -6.04 30.71 4.36
C ARG A 218 -6.97 30.48 5.56
N ASP A 219 -8.06 29.76 5.34
CA ASP A 219 -9.03 29.40 6.37
C ASP A 219 -8.59 28.11 7.09
N VAL A 220 -7.80 28.32 8.15
CA VAL A 220 -7.24 27.24 8.97
C VAL A 220 -8.35 26.39 9.61
N GLU A 221 -9.39 27.03 10.12
CA GLU A 221 -10.46 26.35 10.86
C GLU A 221 -11.23 25.40 9.96
N ARG A 222 -11.67 25.87 8.78
CA ARG A 222 -12.38 25.02 7.81
C ARG A 222 -11.50 23.90 7.27
N ALA A 223 -10.21 24.17 7.01
CA ALA A 223 -9.30 23.13 6.52
C ALA A 223 -9.10 22.02 7.56
N VAL A 224 -8.94 22.38 8.84
CA VAL A 224 -8.80 21.39 9.94
C VAL A 224 -10.09 20.63 10.17
N GLU A 225 -11.24 21.32 10.17
CA GLU A 225 -12.56 20.69 10.31
C GLU A 225 -12.80 19.66 9.20
N PHE A 226 -12.48 20.02 7.95
CA PHE A 226 -12.57 19.12 6.81
C PHE A 226 -11.84 17.80 7.06
N ILE A 227 -10.56 17.87 7.46
CA ILE A 227 -9.73 16.70 7.71
C ILE A 227 -10.31 15.82 8.82
N LYS A 228 -10.75 16.43 9.92
CA LYS A 228 -11.35 15.70 11.04
C LYS A 228 -12.62 14.96 10.61
N LEU A 229 -13.51 15.60 9.86
CA LEU A 229 -14.75 14.98 9.38
C LEU A 229 -14.46 13.86 8.37
N HIS A 230 -13.50 14.07 7.46
CA HIS A 230 -13.05 13.04 6.52
C HIS A 230 -12.56 11.78 7.23
N LEU A 231 -11.70 11.93 8.23
CA LEU A 231 -11.17 10.80 9.00
C LEU A 231 -12.25 10.07 9.82
N ILE A 232 -13.23 10.79 10.37
CA ILE A 232 -14.38 10.18 11.06
C ILE A 232 -15.22 9.32 10.11
N GLU A 233 -15.41 9.76 8.86
CA GLU A 233 -16.15 8.99 7.87
C GLU A 233 -15.39 7.75 7.41
N GLU A 234 -14.08 7.86 7.20
CA GLU A 234 -13.24 6.69 6.92
C GLU A 234 -13.24 5.71 8.09
N GLN A 235 -13.23 6.20 9.34
CA GLN A 235 -13.37 5.37 10.54
C GLN A 235 -14.68 4.58 10.53
N LYS A 236 -15.81 5.26 10.26
CA LYS A 236 -17.12 4.62 10.18
C LYS A 236 -17.14 3.54 9.10
N LEU A 237 -16.55 3.83 7.95
CA LEU A 237 -16.44 2.85 6.87
C LEU A 237 -15.61 1.64 7.32
N LEU A 238 -14.46 1.85 7.96
CA LEU A 238 -13.63 0.77 8.48
C LEU A 238 -14.39 -0.12 9.48
N LEU A 239 -15.06 0.48 10.46
CA LEU A 239 -15.79 -0.23 11.52
C LEU A 239 -17.01 -1.01 11.00
N GLN A 240 -17.65 -0.57 9.91
CA GLN A 240 -18.76 -1.31 9.28
C GLN A 240 -18.31 -2.61 8.58
N ASN A 241 -17.01 -2.82 8.41
CA ASN A 241 -16.45 -3.95 7.67
C ASN A 241 -15.53 -4.86 8.52
N LEU A 242 -15.47 -4.62 9.84
CA LEU A 242 -14.91 -5.53 10.85
C LEU A 242 -16.00 -6.49 11.33
#